data_AF-A0A9E3NEU9-F1
#
_entry.id   AF-A0A9E3NEU9-F1
#
_cell.length_a   1.000
_cell.length_b   1.000
_cell.length_c   1.000
_cell.angle_alpha   90.00
_cell.angle_beta   90.00
_cell.angle_gamma   90.00
#
_symmetry.space_group_name_H-M   'P 1'
#
loop_
_entity.id
_entity.type
_entity.pdbx_description
1 polymer ?
#
loop_
_entity_poly.entity_id
_entity_poly.type
_entity_poly.pdbx_seq_one_letter_code
_entity_poly.pdbx_strand_id
1 'polypeptide(L)' 'DQEGNFRIFVPFGKYEVKASAAGVDSRLQFAQSSYPLDINNADANYQLTFYLIEKNRKLNIRRFNNN' A
#
# COMPACT_ATOMS: atom_id res chain seq x y z
N ASP A 1 -13.06 -5.64 5.75
CA ASP A 1 -14.24 -5.28 6.55
C ASP A 1 -14.34 -3.75 6.54
N GLN A 2 -15.19 -3.16 7.38
CA GLN A 2 -15.31 -1.69 7.48
C GLN A 2 -14.07 -1.03 8.11
N GLU A 3 -13.22 -1.81 8.78
CA GLU A 3 -11.98 -1.37 9.41
C GLU A 3 -10.77 -1.47 8.46
N GLY A 4 -10.99 -1.94 7.23
CA GLY A 4 -9.93 -2.12 6.22
C GLY A 4 -9.16 -3.43 6.36
N ASN A 5 -9.55 -4.33 7.27
CA ASN A 5 -8.91 -5.64 7.38
C ASN A 5 -9.40 -6.57 6.27
N PHE A 6 -8.49 -7.42 5.78
CA PHE A 6 -8.82 -8.47 4.83
C PHE A 6 -8.19 -9.78 5.29
N ARG A 7 -8.92 -10.88 5.13
CA ARG A 7 -8.47 -12.23 5.49
C ARG A 7 -8.57 -13.11 4.26
N ILE A 8 -7.51 -13.87 3.99
CA ILE A 8 -7.42 -14.82 2.89
C ILE A 8 -6.87 -16.13 3.45
N PHE A 9 -7.40 -17.24 2.97
CA PHE A 9 -6.85 -18.57 3.23
C PHE A 9 -6.19 -19.06 1.95
N VAL A 10 -4.91 -19.38 2.04
CA VAL A 10 -4.09 -19.86 0.92
C VAL A 10 -3.33 -21.12 1.34
N PRO A 11 -3.03 -22.04 0.42
CA PRO A 11 -2.19 -23.19 0.71
C PRO A 11 -0.73 -22.76 0.92
N PHE A 12 0.09 -23.67 1.42
CA PHE A 12 1.53 -23.45 1.57
C PHE A 12 2.18 -23.11 0.23
N GLY A 13 3.12 -22.17 0.26
CA GLY A 13 3.79 -21.69 -0.93
C GLY A 13 4.31 -20.26 -0.79
N LYS A 14 4.96 -19.81 -1.86
CA LYS A 14 5.53 -18.47 -1.97
C LYS A 14 4.60 -17.57 -2.75
N TYR A 15 4.27 -16.44 -2.16
CA TYR A 15 3.35 -15.45 -2.72
C TYR A 15 3.99 -14.07 -2.78
N GLU A 16 3.44 -13.24 -3.65
CA GLU A 16 3.68 -11.81 -3.65
C GLU A 16 2.33 -11.11 -3.45
N VAL A 17 2.15 -10.48 -2.30
CA VAL A 17 0.89 -9.78 -1.96
C VAL A 17 1.01 -8.33 -2.41
N LYS A 18 0.15 -7.93 -3.35
CA LYS A 18 0.14 -6.58 -3.94
C LYS A 18 -1.13 -5.82 -3.57
N ALA A 19 -0.95 -4.60 -3.07
CA ALA A 19 -2.05 -3.68 -2.85
C ALA A 19 -2.34 -2.87 -4.13
N SER A 20 -3.58 -2.92 -4.61
CA SER A 20 -4.01 -2.13 -5.77
C SER A 20 -4.24 -0.67 -5.40
N ALA A 21 -3.69 0.24 -6.19
CA ALA A 21 -3.88 1.68 -6.03
C ALA A 21 -5.17 2.21 -6.69
N ALA A 22 -5.96 1.35 -7.37
CA ALA A 22 -7.11 1.78 -8.17
C ALA A 22 -8.23 2.48 -7.37
N GLY A 23 -8.30 2.23 -6.05
CA GLY A 23 -9.26 2.87 -5.15
C GLY A 23 -8.65 3.90 -4.19
N VAL A 24 -7.36 4.21 -4.32
CA VAL A 24 -6.67 5.14 -3.43
C VAL A 24 -6.78 6.56 -3.98
N ASP A 25 -7.04 7.54 -3.11
CA ASP A 25 -7.09 8.95 -3.50
C ASP A 25 -5.78 9.37 -4.21
N SER A 26 -5.91 10.21 -5.23
CA SER A 26 -4.79 10.73 -6.01
C SER A 26 -3.64 11.35 -5.19
N ARG A 27 -3.91 11.88 -3.98
CA ARG A 27 -2.95 12.50 -3.07
C ARG A 27 -2.16 11.49 -2.24
N LEU A 28 -2.64 10.25 -2.15
CA LEU A 28 -2.05 9.20 -1.34
C LEU A 28 -1.34 8.17 -2.22
N GLN A 29 -0.36 7.49 -1.64
CA GLN A 29 0.31 6.33 -2.21
C GLN A 29 0.64 5.33 -1.12
N PHE A 30 0.75 4.05 -1.47
CA PHE A 30 1.30 3.07 -0.54
C PHE A 30 2.79 3.33 -0.31
N ALA A 31 3.22 3.33 0.96
CA ALA A 31 4.65 3.39 1.30
C ALA A 31 5.40 2.17 0.74
N GLN A 32 4.73 1.01 0.76
CA GLN A 32 5.15 -0.23 0.13
C GLN A 32 3.90 -0.92 -0.42
N SER A 33 3.87 -1.17 -1.73
CA SER A 33 2.71 -1.76 -2.41
C SER A 33 2.82 -3.26 -2.62
N SER A 34 3.97 -3.87 -2.31
CA SER A 34 4.22 -5.31 -2.50
C SER A 34 5.05 -5.90 -1.35
N TYR A 35 4.64 -7.08 -0.89
CA TYR A 35 5.38 -7.90 0.08
C TYR A 35 5.53 -9.32 -0.44
N PRO A 36 6.76 -9.87 -0.46
CA PRO A 36 6.95 -11.31 -0.60
C PRO A 36 6.53 -12.00 0.69
N LEU A 37 5.84 -13.13 0.59
CA LEU A 37 5.38 -13.91 1.73
C LEU A 37 5.60 -15.39 1.46
N ASP A 38 6.25 -16.09 2.39
CA ASP A 38 6.45 -17.54 2.34
C ASP A 38 5.58 -18.20 3.42
N ILE A 39 4.53 -18.90 2.98
CA ILE A 39 3.61 -19.62 3.85
C ILE A 39 4.10 -21.06 3.94
N ASN A 40 4.73 -21.40 5.04
CA ASN A 40 5.35 -22.70 5.26
C ASN A 40 5.06 -23.32 6.64
N ASN A 41 4.19 -22.66 7.43
CA ASN A 41 3.82 -23.09 8.77
C ASN A 41 2.30 -23.03 8.94
N ALA A 42 1.66 -24.17 9.26
CA ALA A 42 0.21 -24.29 9.47
C ALA A 42 -0.28 -23.57 10.72
N ASP A 43 0.58 -23.44 11.73
CA ASP A 43 0.22 -22.85 13.03
C ASP A 43 0.47 -21.34 13.07
N ALA A 44 0.98 -20.76 11.98
CA ALA A 44 1.31 -19.35 11.89
C ALA A 44 0.16 -18.53 11.28
N ASN A 45 -0.17 -17.42 11.96
CA ASN A 45 -1.01 -16.37 11.39
C ASN A 45 -0.11 -15.27 10.82
N TYR A 46 -0.11 -15.11 9.51
CA TYR A 46 0.68 -14.08 8.84
C TYR A 46 -0.15 -12.81 8.68
N GLN A 47 0.33 -11.69 9.21
CA GLN A 47 -0.31 -10.39 9.10
C GLN A 47 0.59 -9.40 8.35
N LEU A 48 0.02 -8.74 7.34
CA LEU A 48 0.67 -7.70 6.56
C LEU A 48 -0.11 -6.40 6.70
N THR A 49 0.61 -5.30 6.90
CA THR A 49 0.01 -3.96 7.03
C THR A 49 0.53 -3.08 5.91
N PHE A 50 -0.39 -2.50 5.14
CA PHE A 50 -0.08 -1.55 4.08
C PHE A 50 -0.35 -0.13 4.55
N TYR A 51 0.68 0.70 4.58
CA TYR A 51 0.55 2.12 4.97
C TYR A 51 0.32 3.01 3.77
N LEU A 52 -0.60 3.96 3.89
CA LEU A 52 -0.79 5.06 2.96
C LEU A 52 -0.05 6.30 3.46
N ILE A 53 0.70 6.93 2.57
CA ILE A 53 1.43 8.17 2.80
C ILE A 53 1.02 9.22 1.78
N GLU A 54 1.14 10.50 2.15
CA GLU A 54 0.86 11.59 1.23
C GLU A 54 2.00 11.70 0.19
N LYS A 55 1.62 11.96 -1.07
CA LYS A 55 2.58 12.18 -2.14
C LYS A 55 3.25 13.54 -1.96
N ASN A 56 4.58 13.55 -2.03
CA ASN A 56 5.34 14.81 -2.06
C ASN A 56 4.91 15.67 -3.25
N ARG A 57 4.39 16.87 -2.97
CA ARG A 57 4.00 17.85 -3.99
C ARG A 57 5.14 18.85 -4.22
N LYS A 58 5.60 18.99 -5.46
CA LYS A 58 6.45 20.12 -5.85
C LYS A 58 5.58 21.35 -6.10
N LEU A 59 5.66 22.34 -5.22
CA LEU A 59 5.04 23.65 -5.41
C LEU A 59 5.94 24.49 -6.35
N ASN A 60 5.49 24.68 -7.59
CA ASN A 60 6.14 25.62 -8.51
C ASN A 60 5.58 27.03 -8.25
N ILE A 61 6.24 27.78 -7.36
CA ILE A 61 5.90 29.20 -7.14
C ILE A 61 6.48 30.01 -8.30
N ARG A 62 5.63 30.47 -9.21
CA ARG A 62 6.00 31.46 -10.24
C ARG A 62 5.76 32.85 -9.66
N ARG A 63 6.82 33.63 -9.44
CA ARG A 63 6.70 35.08 -9.20
C ARG A 63 6.34 35.76 -10.50
N PHE A 64 5.22 36.47 -10.53
CA PHE A 64 4.90 37.42 -11.58
C PHE A 64 5.46 38.78 -11.14
N ASN A 65 6.46 39.29 -11.87
CA ASN A 65 6.84 40.69 -11.74
C ASN A 65 5.80 41.51 -12.52
N ASN A 66 5.00 42.30 -11.82
CA ASN A 66 4.24 43.38 -12.45
C ASN A 66 5.20 44.54 -12.69
N ASN A 67 5.33 44.93 -13.96
CA ASN A 67 5.99 46.16 -14.41
C ASN A 67 4.91 47.23 -14.65
#